data_AF-A0A2H0AS94-F1
#
_entry.id   AF-A0A2H0AS94-F1
#
_cell.length_a   1.000
_cell.length_b   1.000
_cell.length_c   1.000
_cell.angle_alpha   90.00
_cell.angle_beta   90.00
_cell.angle_gamma   90.00
#
_symmetry.space_group_name_H-M   'P 1'
#
loop_
_entity.id
_entity.type
_entity.pdbx_description
1 polymer ?
#
loop_
_entity_poly.entity_id
_entity_poly.type
_entity_poly.pdbx_seq_one_letter_code
_entity_poly.pdbx_strand_id
1 'polypeptide(L)'
;MLSEICQGKSLPQVVKHITQEKINLYAEASGDFNPIHVDESFAAGTPLGGTIAHGMLILAYVSEMMALAFGQSWFSGGKLSARFKTPARPGDTVTVSGKIDSIEHKNGISYANCSLECCNQKDETIVVGGAVVRLVNNIPFCHPDPEPFASCHCERSEAISFALRVNSVKGSE
;
A
#
# COMPACT_ATOMS: atom_id res chain seq x y z
N MET A 1 5.99 3.59 8.83
CA MET A 1 4.52 3.75 8.75
C MET A 1 4.23 5.11 8.15
N LEU A 2 3.22 5.23 7.29
CA LEU A 2 2.79 6.52 6.77
C LEU A 2 2.29 7.41 7.91
N SER A 3 2.70 8.67 7.90
CA SER A 3 2.24 9.69 8.86
C SER A 3 0.82 10.18 8.57
N GLU A 4 0.35 9.98 7.34
CA GLU A 4 -0.95 10.43 6.85
C GLU A 4 -1.43 9.47 5.76
N ILE A 5 -2.73 9.19 5.75
CA ILE A 5 -3.37 8.31 4.78
C ILE A 5 -4.37 9.13 3.96
N CYS A 6 -4.07 9.29 2.69
CA CYS A 6 -4.94 9.95 1.73
C CYS A 6 -4.90 9.26 0.37
N GLN A 7 -5.98 9.40 -0.38
CA GLN A 7 -6.05 8.94 -1.76
C GLN A 7 -4.96 9.59 -2.61
N GLY A 8 -4.34 8.82 -3.49
CA GLY A 8 -3.23 9.24 -4.34
C GLY A 8 -1.85 9.16 -3.68
N LYS A 9 -1.76 8.97 -2.35
CA LYS A 9 -0.47 8.86 -1.65
C LYS A 9 0.33 7.66 -2.16
N SER A 10 1.57 7.89 -2.58
CA SER A 10 2.52 6.83 -2.91
C SER A 10 2.94 6.07 -1.65
N LEU A 11 3.09 4.76 -1.79
CA LEU A 11 3.64 3.89 -0.74
C LEU A 11 5.18 3.96 -0.77
N PRO A 12 5.85 3.65 0.35
CA PRO A 12 7.31 3.53 0.38
C PRO A 12 7.79 2.50 -0.63
N GLN A 13 8.80 2.83 -1.44
CA GLN A 13 9.35 1.84 -2.37
C GLN A 13 10.26 0.85 -1.66
N VAL A 14 10.29 -0.38 -2.18
CA VAL A 14 11.22 -1.43 -1.75
C VAL A 14 12.02 -1.88 -2.97
N VAL A 15 13.34 -1.75 -2.90
CA VAL A 15 14.27 -2.17 -3.96
C VAL A 15 15.12 -3.33 -3.46
N LYS A 16 15.19 -4.42 -4.23
CA LYS A 16 15.95 -5.62 -3.87
C LYS A 16 16.70 -6.19 -5.07
N HIS A 17 17.97 -6.53 -4.86
CA HIS A 17 18.72 -7.36 -5.80
C HIS A 17 18.36 -8.83 -5.61
N ILE A 18 17.99 -9.51 -6.68
CA ILE A 18 17.73 -10.94 -6.74
C ILE A 18 19.04 -11.64 -7.07
N THR A 19 19.45 -12.56 -6.22
CA THR A 19 20.63 -13.41 -6.43
C THR A 19 20.21 -14.86 -6.30
N GLN A 20 20.95 -15.78 -6.93
CA GLN A 20 20.69 -17.21 -6.76
C GLN A 20 20.78 -17.61 -5.28
N GLU A 21 21.71 -17.01 -4.54
CA GLU A 21 21.83 -17.22 -3.09
C GLU A 21 20.53 -16.89 -2.34
N LYS A 22 19.88 -15.75 -2.63
CA LYS A 22 18.60 -15.40 -2.00
C LYS A 22 17.48 -16.37 -2.38
N ILE A 23 17.46 -16.85 -3.61
CA ILE A 23 16.48 -17.84 -4.08
C ILE A 23 16.67 -19.16 -3.30
N ASN A 24 17.92 -19.60 -3.16
CA ASN A 24 18.25 -20.80 -2.39
C ASN A 24 17.91 -20.63 -0.90
N LEU A 25 18.25 -19.49 -0.28
CA LEU A 25 17.87 -19.19 1.10
C LEU A 25 16.35 -19.16 1.30
N TYR A 26 15.60 -18.66 0.31
CA TYR A 26 14.14 -18.72 0.36
C TYR A 26 13.62 -20.15 0.23
N ALA A 27 14.23 -20.99 -0.61
CA ALA A 27 13.88 -22.41 -0.71
C ALA A 27 14.08 -23.11 0.65
N GLU A 28 15.20 -22.87 1.34
CA GLU A 28 15.45 -23.39 2.69
C GLU A 28 14.39 -22.93 3.69
N ALA A 29 14.02 -21.65 3.67
CA ALA A 29 13.05 -21.09 4.60
C ALA A 29 11.61 -21.53 4.33
N SER A 30 11.23 -21.69 3.06
CA SER A 30 9.87 -22.02 2.63
C SER A 30 9.61 -23.52 2.48
N GLY A 31 10.67 -24.32 2.32
CA GLY A 31 10.60 -25.72 1.93
C GLY A 31 10.30 -25.93 0.43
N ASP A 32 10.24 -24.88 -0.38
CA ASP A 32 10.00 -24.98 -1.83
C ASP A 32 11.31 -25.15 -2.61
N PHE A 33 11.67 -26.41 -2.82
CA PHE A 33 12.83 -26.83 -3.61
C PHE A 33 12.46 -27.23 -5.04
N ASN A 34 11.41 -26.65 -5.63
CA ASN A 34 11.09 -26.91 -7.04
C ASN A 34 12.34 -26.63 -7.91
N PRO A 35 12.79 -27.59 -8.75
CA PRO A 35 14.03 -27.47 -9.53
C PRO A 35 14.12 -26.22 -10.41
N ILE A 36 12.98 -25.64 -10.84
CA ILE A 36 12.96 -24.39 -11.61
C ILE A 36 13.56 -23.18 -10.84
N HIS A 37 13.67 -23.28 -9.52
CA HIS A 37 14.23 -22.25 -8.66
C HIS A 37 15.70 -22.51 -8.27
N VAL A 38 16.07 -23.78 -8.07
CA VAL A 38 17.34 -24.15 -7.39
C VAL A 38 18.33 -24.92 -8.26
N ASP A 39 17.90 -25.45 -9.41
CA ASP A 39 18.76 -26.23 -10.32
C ASP A 39 18.84 -25.55 -11.68
N GLU A 40 19.99 -24.91 -11.96
CA GLU A 40 20.25 -24.22 -13.21
C GLU A 40 20.25 -25.16 -14.43
N SER A 41 20.75 -26.40 -14.27
CA SER A 41 20.81 -27.35 -15.39
C SER A 41 19.41 -27.84 -15.76
N PHE A 42 18.58 -28.13 -14.76
CA PHE A 42 17.19 -28.47 -14.98
C PHE A 42 16.44 -27.29 -15.61
N ALA A 43 16.54 -26.10 -15.01
CA ALA A 43 15.79 -24.92 -15.44
C ALA A 43 16.16 -24.47 -16.86
N ALA A 44 17.44 -24.59 -17.26
CA ALA A 44 17.91 -24.33 -18.61
C ALA A 44 17.27 -25.26 -19.66
N GLY A 45 16.86 -26.48 -19.28
CA GLY A 45 16.15 -27.42 -20.12
C GLY A 45 14.64 -27.15 -20.28
N THR A 46 14.11 -26.15 -19.56
CA THR A 46 12.69 -25.78 -19.62
C THR A 46 12.47 -24.54 -20.51
N PRO A 47 11.22 -24.20 -20.88
CA PRO A 47 10.92 -22.93 -21.55
C PRO A 47 11.32 -21.67 -20.78
N LEU A 48 11.65 -21.79 -19.48
CA LEU A 48 12.17 -20.68 -18.68
C LEU A 48 13.63 -20.35 -19.02
N GLY A 49 14.40 -21.28 -19.60
CA GLY A 49 15.77 -21.04 -20.06
C GLY A 49 16.80 -20.72 -18.97
N GLY A 50 16.51 -21.05 -17.71
CA GLY A 50 17.35 -20.77 -16.55
C GLY A 50 16.50 -20.58 -15.29
N THR A 51 17.15 -20.54 -14.12
CA THR A 51 16.46 -20.37 -12.83
C THR A 51 15.65 -19.07 -12.74
N ILE A 52 14.58 -19.12 -11.95
CA ILE A 52 13.72 -17.97 -11.65
C ILE A 52 13.49 -17.88 -10.15
N ALA A 53 13.25 -16.68 -9.63
CA ALA A 53 12.89 -16.50 -8.23
C ALA A 53 11.49 -17.04 -7.95
N HIS A 54 11.25 -17.52 -6.72
CA HIS A 54 9.92 -17.90 -6.25
C HIS A 54 8.97 -16.70 -6.35
N GLY A 55 7.77 -16.93 -6.87
CA GLY A 55 6.74 -15.88 -6.89
C GLY A 55 6.46 -15.34 -5.48
N MET A 56 6.47 -16.22 -4.48
CA MET A 56 6.26 -15.86 -3.08
C MET A 56 7.41 -15.06 -2.46
N LEU A 57 8.65 -15.20 -2.96
CA LEU A 57 9.76 -14.31 -2.58
C LEU A 57 9.49 -12.88 -3.06
N ILE A 58 8.97 -12.70 -4.28
CA ILE A 58 8.59 -11.37 -4.79
C ILE A 58 7.43 -10.78 -3.99
N LEU A 59 6.42 -11.59 -3.67
CA LEU A 59 5.30 -11.14 -2.83
C LEU A 59 5.72 -10.82 -1.38
N ALA A 60 6.80 -11.42 -0.87
CA ALA A 60 7.37 -11.03 0.41
C ALA A 60 7.86 -9.57 0.40
N TYR A 61 8.46 -9.10 -0.69
CA TYR A 61 8.86 -7.70 -0.83
C TYR A 61 7.66 -6.76 -0.99
N VAL A 62 6.58 -7.21 -1.65
CA VAL A 62 5.29 -6.49 -1.64
C VAL A 62 4.75 -6.37 -0.22
N SER A 63 4.77 -7.47 0.55
CA SER A 63 4.36 -7.46 1.95
C SER A 63 5.25 -6.56 2.81
N GLU A 64 6.57 -6.48 2.55
CA GLU A 64 7.50 -5.56 3.20
C GLU A 64 7.10 -4.10 2.96
N MET A 65 6.81 -3.70 1.71
CA MET A 65 6.30 -2.36 1.40
C MET A 65 5.01 -2.06 2.17
N MET A 66 4.06 -2.99 2.19
CA MET A 66 2.78 -2.82 2.88
C MET A 66 2.97 -2.72 4.40
N ALA A 67 3.91 -3.48 4.97
CA ALA A 67 4.28 -3.38 6.38
C ALA A 67 4.94 -2.03 6.70
N LEU A 68 5.84 -1.54 5.83
CA LEU A 68 6.45 -0.21 5.98
C LEU A 68 5.40 0.90 5.93
N ALA A 69 4.39 0.75 5.08
CA ALA A 69 3.30 1.72 4.94
C ALA A 69 2.31 1.68 6.12
N PHE A 70 1.78 0.50 6.46
CA PHE A 70 0.62 0.36 7.34
C PHE A 70 0.92 -0.34 8.69
N GLY A 71 2.12 -0.89 8.88
CA GLY A 71 2.54 -1.58 10.11
C GLY A 71 1.52 -2.61 10.59
N GLN A 72 1.06 -2.48 11.84
CA GLN A 72 0.17 -3.47 12.45
C GLN A 72 -1.16 -3.65 11.70
N SER A 73 -1.67 -2.61 11.04
CA SER A 73 -2.86 -2.71 10.18
C SER A 73 -2.68 -3.72 9.04
N TRP A 74 -1.46 -3.84 8.50
CA TRP A 74 -1.15 -4.85 7.48
C TRP A 74 -1.15 -6.26 8.08
N PHE A 75 -0.46 -6.45 9.21
CA PHE A 75 -0.33 -7.76 9.83
C PHE A 75 -1.64 -8.31 10.41
N SER A 76 -2.54 -7.44 10.87
CA SER A 76 -3.80 -7.85 11.51
C SER A 76 -4.95 -8.16 10.56
N GLY A 77 -4.78 -8.02 9.24
CA GLY A 77 -5.85 -8.33 8.29
C GLY A 77 -5.67 -7.80 6.87
N GLY A 78 -4.43 -7.48 6.48
CA GLY A 78 -4.09 -7.12 5.12
C GLY A 78 -4.46 -8.22 4.13
N LYS A 79 -5.02 -7.84 2.99
CA LYS A 79 -5.33 -8.75 1.89
C LYS A 79 -4.52 -8.34 0.67
N LEU A 80 -3.89 -9.32 0.03
CA LEU A 80 -3.09 -9.13 -1.18
C LEU A 80 -3.73 -9.92 -2.32
N SER A 81 -3.85 -9.29 -3.49
CA SER A 81 -4.13 -9.96 -4.75
C SER A 81 -3.04 -9.59 -5.75
N ALA A 82 -2.46 -10.58 -6.42
CA ALA A 82 -1.34 -10.39 -7.32
C ALA A 82 -1.48 -11.26 -8.57
N ARG A 83 -0.90 -10.76 -9.67
CA ARG A 83 -0.76 -11.48 -10.93
C ARG A 83 0.69 -11.36 -11.39
N PHE A 84 1.33 -12.51 -11.55
CA PHE A 84 2.66 -12.62 -12.13
C PHE A 84 2.59 -12.42 -13.65
N LYS A 85 3.50 -11.61 -14.18
CA LYS A 85 3.54 -11.23 -15.60
C LYS A 85 4.78 -11.78 -16.28
N THR A 86 5.93 -11.59 -15.65
CA THR A 86 7.23 -12.12 -16.09
C THR A 86 7.98 -12.71 -14.90
N PRO A 87 8.88 -13.67 -15.11
CA PRO A 87 9.71 -14.20 -14.03
C PRO A 87 10.80 -13.20 -13.64
N ALA A 88 11.02 -13.03 -12.33
CA ALA A 88 12.22 -12.40 -11.81
C ALA A 88 13.38 -13.40 -11.84
N ARG A 89 14.59 -12.97 -12.16
CA ARG A 89 15.76 -13.83 -12.35
C ARG A 89 16.93 -13.44 -11.46
N PRO A 90 17.86 -14.37 -11.17
CA PRO A 90 19.16 -14.01 -10.63
C PRO A 90 19.81 -12.88 -11.46
N GLY A 91 20.30 -11.84 -10.78
CA GLY A 91 20.84 -10.63 -11.41
C GLY A 91 19.85 -9.49 -11.56
N ASP A 92 18.54 -9.74 -11.43
CA ASP A 92 17.56 -8.65 -11.47
C ASP A 92 17.64 -7.76 -10.23
N THR A 93 17.37 -6.48 -10.45
CA THR A 93 17.04 -5.52 -9.39
C THR A 93 15.56 -5.21 -9.50
N VAL A 94 14.79 -5.65 -8.52
CA VAL A 94 13.34 -5.47 -8.52
C VAL A 94 12.96 -4.25 -7.68
N THR A 95 12.06 -3.43 -8.20
CA THR A 95 11.49 -2.27 -7.52
C THR A 95 10.01 -2.51 -7.31
N VAL A 96 9.60 -2.59 -6.05
CA VAL A 96 8.20 -2.66 -5.65
C VAL A 96 7.71 -1.26 -5.33
N SER A 97 6.59 -0.89 -5.91
CA SER A 97 5.93 0.40 -5.72
C SER A 97 4.42 0.25 -5.65
N GLY A 98 3.74 1.28 -5.17
CA GLY A 98 2.29 1.32 -5.12
C GLY A 98 1.75 2.66 -4.64
N LYS A 99 0.44 2.77 -4.61
CA LYS A 99 -0.27 3.96 -4.11
C LYS A 99 -1.62 3.59 -3.51
N ILE A 100 -2.15 4.48 -2.70
CA ILE A 100 -3.52 4.39 -2.19
C ILE A 100 -4.47 4.89 -3.28
N ASP A 101 -5.32 4.02 -3.82
CA ASP A 101 -6.28 4.37 -4.87
C ASP A 101 -7.57 4.96 -4.30
N SER A 102 -8.01 4.48 -3.14
CA SER A 102 -9.22 4.96 -2.48
C SER A 102 -9.25 4.61 -0.98
N ILE A 103 -10.07 5.36 -0.24
CA ILE A 103 -10.39 5.08 1.15
C ILE A 103 -11.91 4.85 1.25
N GLU A 104 -12.30 3.63 1.61
CA GLU A 104 -13.70 3.25 1.76
C GLU A 104 -14.10 3.20 3.24
N HIS A 105 -15.32 3.65 3.54
CA HIS A 105 -15.90 3.60 4.88
C HIS A 105 -17.07 2.62 4.89
N LYS A 106 -16.96 1.53 5.68
CA LYS A 106 -17.99 0.49 5.79
C LYS A 106 -18.21 0.16 7.26
N ASN A 107 -19.45 0.32 7.73
CA ASN A 107 -19.86 0.02 9.11
C ASN A 107 -18.96 0.68 10.18
N GLY A 108 -18.55 1.94 9.95
CA GLY A 108 -17.65 2.66 10.86
C GLY A 108 -16.18 2.23 10.81
N ILE A 109 -15.78 1.41 9.84
CA ILE A 109 -14.41 0.97 9.61
C ILE A 109 -13.91 1.53 8.28
N SER A 110 -12.72 2.13 8.30
CA SER A 110 -12.05 2.62 7.09
C SER A 110 -11.12 1.56 6.49
N TYR A 111 -11.10 1.47 5.17
CA TYR A 111 -10.25 0.56 4.40
C TYR A 111 -9.49 1.35 3.34
N ALA A 112 -8.17 1.16 3.26
CA ALA A 112 -7.37 1.65 2.14
C ALA A 112 -7.30 0.56 1.06
N ASN A 113 -7.70 0.90 -0.15
CA ASN A 113 -7.45 0.09 -1.34
C ASN A 113 -6.21 0.64 -2.04
N CYS A 114 -5.25 -0.23 -2.36
CA CYS A 114 -3.98 0.15 -2.94
C CYS A 114 -3.75 -0.61 -4.25
N SER A 115 -3.17 0.06 -5.24
CA SER A 115 -2.56 -0.58 -6.41
C SER A 115 -1.07 -0.75 -6.15
N LEU A 116 -0.51 -1.82 -6.70
CA LEU A 116 0.91 -2.15 -6.56
C LEU A 116 1.47 -2.78 -7.83
N GLU A 117 2.76 -2.57 -8.01
CA GLU A 117 3.54 -3.11 -9.10
C GLU A 117 4.94 -3.48 -8.61
N CYS A 118 5.53 -4.49 -9.24
CA CYS A 118 6.93 -4.83 -9.15
C CYS A 118 7.50 -4.89 -10.57
N CYS A 119 8.54 -4.12 -10.86
CA CYS A 119 9.27 -4.13 -12.12
C CYS A 119 10.75 -4.46 -11.88
N ASN A 120 11.46 -4.94 -12.92
CA ASN A 120 12.91 -5.06 -12.88
C ASN A 120 13.61 -3.80 -13.41
N GLN A 121 14.93 -3.80 -13.44
CA GLN A 121 15.80 -2.73 -13.96
C GLN A 121 15.64 -2.42 -15.46
N LYS A 122 14.88 -3.22 -16.19
CA LYS A 122 14.56 -3.03 -17.62
C LYS A 122 13.12 -2.55 -17.83
N ASP A 123 12.44 -2.14 -16.76
CA ASP A 123 11.02 -1.77 -16.74
C ASP A 123 10.08 -2.92 -17.16
N GLU A 124 10.53 -4.17 -17.08
CA GLU A 124 9.67 -5.32 -17.31
C GLU A 124 8.83 -5.57 -16.06
N THR A 125 7.52 -5.54 -16.21
CA THR A 125 6.58 -5.82 -15.13
C THR A 125 6.67 -7.29 -14.71
N ILE A 126 6.99 -7.54 -13.44
CA ILE A 126 7.08 -8.86 -12.82
C ILE A 126 5.75 -9.21 -12.16
N VAL A 127 5.21 -8.28 -11.37
CA VAL A 127 3.93 -8.45 -10.65
C VAL A 127 3.11 -7.18 -10.76
N VAL A 128 1.81 -7.34 -10.97
CA VAL A 128 0.81 -6.29 -10.72
C VAL A 128 -0.21 -6.80 -9.72
N GLY A 129 -0.81 -5.92 -8.95
CA GLY A 129 -1.79 -6.33 -7.97
C GLY A 129 -2.50 -5.20 -7.28
N GLY A 130 -3.21 -5.58 -6.23
CA GLY A 130 -3.79 -4.65 -5.30
C GLY A 130 -3.79 -5.21 -3.88
N ALA A 131 -3.94 -4.31 -2.92
CA ALA A 131 -4.02 -4.67 -1.52
C ALA A 131 -5.15 -3.91 -0.82
N VAL A 132 -5.79 -4.56 0.14
CA VAL A 132 -6.81 -3.95 1.00
C VAL A 132 -6.33 -4.01 2.44
N VAL A 133 -6.34 -2.87 3.11
CA VAL A 133 -5.87 -2.76 4.49
C VAL A 133 -6.93 -2.07 5.34
N ARG A 134 -7.31 -2.72 6.45
CA ARG A 134 -8.16 -2.10 7.46
C ARG A 134 -7.35 -1.07 8.24
N LEU A 135 -7.85 0.16 8.30
CA LEU A 135 -7.25 1.24 9.06
C LEU A 135 -7.82 1.21 10.48
N VAL A 136 -6.94 1.22 11.48
CA VAL A 136 -7.34 1.38 12.89
C VAL A 136 -7.12 2.84 13.26
N ASN A 137 -8.19 3.52 13.68
CA ASN A 137 -8.25 4.95 14.00
C ASN A 137 -7.09 5.39 14.90
N ASN A 138 -6.04 5.94 14.31
CA ASN A 138 -4.98 6.72 14.97
C ASN A 138 -4.07 7.47 13.97
N ILE A 139 -4.37 7.41 12.66
CA ILE A 139 -3.61 8.12 11.62
C ILE A 139 -4.52 9.22 11.08
N PRO A 140 -4.09 10.50 11.09
CA PRO A 140 -4.90 11.57 10.54
C PRO A 140 -5.19 11.31 9.05
N PHE A 141 -6.46 11.46 8.68
CA PHE A 141 -6.89 11.47 7.29
C PHE A 141 -6.65 12.86 6.71
N CYS A 142 -6.13 12.94 5.50
CA CYS A 142 -6.14 14.21 4.77
C CYS A 142 -7.60 14.48 4.39
N HIS A 143 -8.21 15.48 5.00
CA HIS A 143 -9.49 15.97 4.51
C HIS A 143 -9.25 16.58 3.13
N PRO A 144 -10.10 16.32 2.12
CA PRO A 144 -10.06 17.13 0.91
C PRO A 144 -10.28 18.59 1.35
N ASP A 145 -9.34 19.48 0.99
CA ASP A 145 -9.46 20.90 1.29
C ASP A 145 -10.86 21.39 0.88
N PRO A 146 -11.60 22.10 1.74
CA PRO A 146 -12.79 22.79 1.28
C PRO A 146 -12.36 23.79 0.20
N GLU A 147 -13.00 23.71 -0.96
CA GLU A 147 -12.90 24.65 -2.08
C GLU A 147 -12.60 26.09 -1.61
N PRO A 148 -11.70 26.83 -2.28
CA PRO A 148 -11.36 28.18 -1.87
C PRO A 148 -12.59 29.07 -2.11
N PHE A 149 -13.33 29.38 -1.05
CA PHE A 149 -14.33 30.44 -1.10
C PHE A 149 -13.62 31.73 -1.50
N ALA A 150 -13.94 32.19 -2.71
CA ALA A 150 -13.53 33.46 -3.25
C ALA A 150 -13.96 34.60 -2.31
N SER A 151 -12.95 35.34 -1.86
CA SER A 151 -12.92 36.75 -1.45
C SER A 151 -14.25 37.52 -1.31
N CYS A 152 -14.47 38.11 -0.13
CA CYS A 152 -14.85 39.53 -0.06
C CYS A 152 -14.45 40.13 1.30
N HIS A 153 -13.71 41.24 1.26
CA HIS A 153 -13.35 42.08 2.41
C HIS A 153 -14.55 42.87 2.94
N CYS A 154 -14.72 42.97 4.26
CA CYS A 154 -15.06 44.24 4.93
C CYS A 154 -14.76 44.16 6.45
N GLU A 155 -14.67 45.32 7.08
CA GLU A 155 -13.90 45.70 8.26
C GLU A 155 -14.47 45.37 9.66
N ARG A 156 -13.53 45.31 10.63
CA ARG A 156 -13.57 45.79 12.03
C ARG A 156 -14.56 45.22 13.08
N SER A 157 -13.92 44.74 14.15
CA SER A 157 -14.14 44.94 15.61
C SER A 157 -15.19 44.14 16.41
N GLU A 158 -14.69 43.70 17.57
CA GLU A 158 -15.34 43.26 18.82
C GLU A 158 -15.93 41.83 18.82
N ALA A 159 -15.33 40.84 19.48
CA ALA A 159 -15.11 40.64 20.91
C ALA A 159 -16.42 40.58 21.74
N ILE A 160 -16.58 39.44 22.43
CA ILE A 160 -17.38 39.22 23.66
C ILE A 160 -18.81 38.65 23.49
N SER A 161 -18.91 37.37 23.89
CA SER A 161 -19.96 36.75 24.73
C SER A 161 -21.43 36.86 24.32
N PHE A 162 -22.09 35.71 24.10
CA PHE A 162 -23.18 35.31 25.01
C PHE A 162 -23.54 33.82 24.87
N ALA A 163 -23.33 33.07 25.95
CA ALA A 163 -23.92 31.77 26.16
C ALA A 163 -25.25 31.93 26.92
N LEU A 164 -26.27 31.22 26.43
CA LEU A 164 -27.38 30.58 27.17
C LEU A 164 -28.38 31.43 28.01
N ARG A 165 -29.65 31.00 27.88
CA ARG A 165 -30.89 31.34 28.64
C ARG A 165 -31.52 32.68 28.27
N VAL A 166 -32.84 32.81 28.09
CA VAL A 166 -33.93 32.36 28.97
C VAL A 166 -35.23 32.07 28.20
N ASN A 167 -35.97 31.11 28.74
CA ASN A 167 -37.40 30.78 28.60
C ASN A 167 -38.40 31.87 28.15
N SER A 168 -39.39 31.38 27.38
CA SER A 168 -40.84 31.51 27.59
C SER A 168 -41.43 32.88 27.96
N VAL A 169 -42.23 33.44 27.04
CA VAL A 169 -43.41 34.26 27.38
C VAL A 169 -44.60 33.85 26.49
N LYS A 170 -45.74 33.64 27.16
CA LYS A 170 -47.09 33.42 26.65
C LYS A 170 -47.76 34.73 26.19
N GLY A 171 -48.83 34.61 25.39
CA GLY A 171 -49.96 35.54 25.32
C GLY A 171 -50.18 36.10 23.91
N SER A 172 -51.16 35.60 23.14
CA SER A 172 -52.60 35.92 23.15
C SER A 172 -52.92 37.26 22.46
N GLU A 173 -53.43 37.17 21.23
CA GLU A 173 -54.76 37.66 20.81
C GLU A 173 -55.30 36.70 19.74
#